data_AF-A0A7S2L876-F1
#
_entry.id   AF-A0A7S2L876-F1
#
_cell.length_a   1.000
_cell.length_b   1.000
_cell.length_c   1.000
_cell.angle_alpha   90.00
_cell.angle_beta   90.00
_cell.angle_gamma   90.00
#
_symmetry.space_group_name_H-M   'P 1'
#
loop_
_entity.id
_entity.type
_entity.pdbx_description
1 polymer ?
#
loop_
_entity_poly.entity_id
_entity_poly.type
_entity_poly.pdbx_seq_one_letter_code
_entity_poly.pdbx_strand_id
1 'polypeptide(L)'
;KPNASFVCDDWKLILNGLNLRDIPGVGYRSEQKLKENQLVTVNDVWDLGSIGATVLCNILGRGNGSKIFNFCVGEDSRTVSPVERKTIGAECNYGVRFNGPYGVDHMMKGLAKEVEKRMDNVGVRGRRLTLKLMERMEDAKEPAKFNGHGLCNSYSKACDLPCNKPTRDYSIFTSAGMKLFQQMDVDTADIRGLGIVISSLEKDGVETNQSDKISSWLQQSKATAKVNSLGD
;
A
#
# COMPACT_ATOMS: atom_id res chain seq x y z
N LYS A 1 19.50 -3.05 22.08
CA LYS A 1 18.96 -1.69 22.36
C LYS A 1 18.41 -1.73 23.79
N PRO A 2 18.74 -0.78 24.70
CA PRO A 2 18.76 0.69 24.47
C PRO A 2 20.14 1.39 24.47
N ASN A 3 20.18 2.62 23.93
CA ASN A 3 21.27 3.64 23.90
C ASN A 3 22.71 3.19 23.57
N ALA A 4 22.91 2.58 22.40
CA ALA A 4 24.24 2.24 21.89
C ALA A 4 24.28 2.30 20.36
N SER A 5 25.46 2.50 19.80
CA SER A 5 25.77 2.23 18.39
C SER A 5 26.38 0.84 18.25
N PHE A 6 26.09 0.16 17.15
CA PHE A 6 26.66 -1.15 16.83
C PHE A 6 27.10 -1.16 15.37
N VAL A 7 28.33 -1.56 15.11
CA VAL A 7 28.88 -1.77 13.77
C VAL A 7 28.87 -3.26 13.51
N CYS A 8 28.34 -3.65 12.35
CA CYS A 8 28.27 -5.04 11.92
C CYS A 8 29.50 -5.37 11.07
N ASP A 9 30.47 -6.10 11.63
CA ASP A 9 31.63 -6.57 10.88
C ASP A 9 31.35 -7.88 10.12
N ASP A 10 30.55 -8.77 10.71
CA ASP A 10 30.08 -10.01 10.09
C ASP A 10 28.55 -10.09 10.15
N TRP A 11 27.92 -9.94 8.98
CA TRP A 11 26.48 -10.00 8.85
C TRP A 11 25.92 -11.38 9.20
N LYS A 12 26.70 -12.46 9.01
CA LYS A 12 26.23 -13.81 9.32
C LYS A 12 25.97 -13.97 10.80
N LEU A 13 26.77 -13.35 11.67
CA LEU A 13 26.56 -13.41 13.12
C LEU A 13 25.23 -12.76 13.54
N ILE A 14 24.80 -11.71 12.84
CA ILE A 14 23.53 -11.04 13.14
C ILE A 14 22.33 -11.87 12.66
N LEU A 15 22.45 -12.47 11.48
CA LEU A 15 21.36 -13.23 10.88
C LEU A 15 21.25 -14.64 11.46
N ASN A 16 22.32 -15.19 12.02
CA ASN A 16 22.29 -16.51 12.64
C ASN A 16 21.30 -16.56 13.80
N GLY A 17 20.32 -17.44 13.70
CA GLY A 17 19.23 -17.65 14.64
C GLY A 17 18.13 -16.60 14.58
N LEU A 18 18.23 -15.60 13.69
CA LEU A 18 17.25 -14.52 13.61
C LEU A 18 15.90 -15.08 13.17
N ASN A 19 14.82 -14.64 13.83
CA ASN A 19 13.48 -15.04 13.45
C ASN A 19 13.12 -14.41 12.09
N LEU A 20 12.50 -15.17 11.19
CA LEU A 20 12.05 -14.66 9.91
C LEU A 20 11.05 -13.51 10.07
N ARG A 21 10.30 -13.46 11.17
CA ARG A 21 9.39 -12.36 11.51
C ARG A 21 10.08 -11.01 11.68
N ASP A 22 11.37 -11.03 12.02
CA ASP A 22 12.21 -9.85 12.19
C ASP A 22 12.84 -9.38 10.87
N ILE A 23 12.74 -10.18 9.80
CA ILE A 23 13.21 -9.81 8.46
C ILE A 23 12.27 -8.76 7.85
N PRO A 24 12.78 -7.63 7.33
CA PRO A 24 11.96 -6.60 6.71
C PRO A 24 11.09 -7.13 5.58
N GLY A 25 9.77 -6.98 5.70
CA GLY A 25 8.79 -7.47 4.73
C GLY A 25 8.07 -8.76 5.14
N VAL A 26 8.50 -9.42 6.22
CA VAL A 26 7.76 -10.53 6.83
C VAL A 26 6.81 -9.98 7.90
N GLY A 27 5.55 -9.83 7.52
CA GLY A 27 4.47 -9.52 8.47
C GLY A 27 3.75 -10.78 8.94
N TYR A 28 2.74 -10.61 9.80
CA TYR A 28 1.94 -11.70 10.40
C TYR A 28 1.47 -12.75 9.39
N ARG A 29 0.88 -12.32 8.25
CA ARG A 29 0.39 -13.26 7.22
C ARG A 29 1.51 -14.04 6.54
N SER A 30 2.63 -13.38 6.24
CA SER A 30 3.78 -14.04 5.61
C SER A 30 4.45 -15.01 6.58
N GLU A 31 4.59 -14.60 7.85
CA GLU A 31 5.11 -15.45 8.93
C GLU A 31 4.28 -16.72 9.09
N GLN A 32 2.95 -16.61 9.08
CA GLN A 32 2.06 -17.77 9.19
C GLN A 32 2.29 -18.77 8.05
N LYS A 33 2.36 -18.29 6.81
CA LYS A 33 2.66 -19.15 5.63
C LYS A 33 4.03 -19.83 5.73
N LEU A 34 5.04 -19.11 6.23
CA LEU A 34 6.39 -19.66 6.43
C LEU A 34 6.38 -20.75 7.51
N LYS A 35 5.69 -20.51 8.64
CA LYS A 35 5.53 -21.48 9.73
C LYS A 35 4.82 -22.75 9.30
N GLU A 36 3.78 -22.65 8.47
CA GLU A 36 3.09 -23.80 7.86
C GLU A 36 4.04 -24.67 7.01
N ASN A 37 5.13 -24.09 6.51
CA ASN A 37 6.19 -24.76 5.76
C ASN A 37 7.46 -25.00 6.60
N GLN A 38 7.36 -24.95 7.94
CA GLN A 38 8.45 -25.21 8.88
C GLN A 38 9.65 -24.24 8.76
N LEU A 39 9.41 -23.03 8.24
CA LEU A 39 10.40 -21.96 8.17
C LEU A 39 10.11 -20.92 9.26
N VAL A 40 10.98 -20.84 10.26
CA VAL A 40 10.81 -19.94 11.41
C VAL A 40 12.00 -18.99 11.56
N THR A 41 13.20 -19.47 11.26
CA THR A 41 14.47 -18.76 11.42
C THR A 41 15.20 -18.62 10.11
N VAL A 42 16.20 -17.74 10.08
CA VAL A 42 17.10 -17.61 8.93
C VAL A 42 17.91 -18.90 8.70
N ASN A 43 18.26 -19.64 9.76
CA ASN A 43 18.95 -20.93 9.61
C ASN A 43 18.12 -21.94 8.83
N ASP A 44 16.81 -22.00 9.06
CA ASP A 44 15.93 -22.90 8.31
C ASP A 44 16.00 -22.59 6.80
N VAL A 45 16.16 -21.31 6.43
CA VAL A 45 16.36 -20.89 5.03
C VAL A 45 17.76 -21.26 4.53
N TRP A 46 18.79 -21.13 5.35
CA TRP A 46 20.15 -21.55 5.01
C TRP A 46 20.28 -23.06 4.81
N ASP A 47 19.57 -23.86 5.61
CA ASP A 47 19.55 -25.31 5.54
C ASP A 47 18.93 -25.82 4.22
N LEU A 48 18.07 -25.02 3.58
CA LEU A 48 17.58 -25.29 2.22
C LEU A 48 18.67 -25.15 1.14
N GLY A 49 19.78 -24.48 1.43
CA GLY A 49 20.89 -24.29 0.50
C GLY A 49 20.45 -23.67 -0.83
N SER A 50 20.84 -24.30 -1.94
CA SER A 50 20.63 -23.78 -3.30
C SER A 50 19.15 -23.68 -3.72
N ILE A 51 18.25 -24.42 -3.08
CA ILE A 51 16.82 -24.40 -3.41
C ILE A 51 16.01 -23.38 -2.58
N GLY A 52 16.63 -22.73 -1.59
CA GLY A 52 15.95 -21.83 -0.66
C GLY A 52 15.18 -20.70 -1.35
N ALA A 53 15.76 -20.09 -2.38
CA ALA A 53 15.11 -19.03 -3.17
C ALA A 53 13.82 -19.53 -3.84
N THR A 54 13.87 -20.74 -4.43
CA THR A 54 12.73 -21.36 -5.11
C THR A 54 11.60 -21.67 -4.12
N VAL A 55 11.94 -22.27 -2.97
CA VAL A 55 10.97 -22.59 -1.91
C VAL A 55 10.27 -21.32 -1.41
N LEU A 56 11.04 -20.27 -1.09
CA LEU A 56 10.47 -19.00 -0.64
C LEU A 56 9.60 -18.33 -1.72
N CYS A 57 9.99 -18.42 -3.00
CA CYS A 57 9.17 -17.92 -4.11
C CYS A 57 7.85 -18.67 -4.25
N ASN A 58 7.83 -19.98 -4.02
CA ASN A 58 6.60 -20.77 -4.06
C ASN A 58 5.64 -20.39 -2.92
N ILE A 59 6.17 -20.09 -1.73
CA ILE A 59 5.35 -19.74 -0.54
C ILE A 59 4.86 -18.28 -0.60
N LEU A 60 5.75 -17.34 -0.93
CA LEU A 60 5.51 -15.89 -0.80
C LEU A 60 5.25 -15.18 -2.14
N GLY A 61 5.40 -15.89 -3.26
CA GLY A 61 5.39 -15.34 -4.61
C GLY A 61 6.77 -14.82 -5.03
N ARG A 62 7.04 -14.80 -6.34
CA ARG A 62 8.35 -14.51 -6.94
C ARG A 62 9.05 -13.27 -6.37
N GLY A 63 8.34 -12.14 -6.28
CA GLY A 63 8.91 -10.88 -5.82
C GLY A 63 9.31 -10.88 -4.34
N ASN A 64 8.40 -11.31 -3.47
CA ASN A 64 8.67 -11.34 -2.03
C ASN A 64 9.62 -12.48 -1.66
N GLY A 65 9.46 -13.68 -2.24
CA GLY A 65 10.32 -14.82 -1.95
C GLY A 65 11.79 -14.55 -2.27
N SER A 66 12.08 -14.02 -3.46
CA SER A 66 13.45 -13.64 -3.84
C SER A 66 14.00 -12.53 -2.93
N LYS A 67 13.20 -11.52 -2.60
CA LYS A 67 13.62 -10.44 -1.70
C LYS A 67 13.96 -10.96 -0.29
N ILE A 68 13.10 -11.80 0.28
CA ILE A 68 13.32 -12.36 1.62
C ILE A 68 14.52 -13.30 1.63
N PHE A 69 14.72 -14.12 0.59
CA PHE A 69 15.91 -14.96 0.45
C PHE A 69 17.19 -14.11 0.46
N ASN A 70 17.26 -13.06 -0.36
CA ASN A 70 18.43 -12.17 -0.41
C ASN A 70 18.72 -11.53 0.95
N PHE A 71 17.68 -11.11 1.69
CA PHE A 71 17.85 -10.59 3.05
C PHE A 71 18.40 -11.64 4.03
N CYS A 72 18.01 -12.91 3.89
CA CYS A 72 18.54 -14.00 4.71
C CYS A 72 20.03 -14.25 4.45
N VAL A 73 20.55 -13.91 3.27
CA VAL A 73 21.99 -14.03 2.93
C VAL A 73 22.73 -12.69 2.97
N GLY A 74 22.14 -11.68 3.62
CA GLY A 74 22.81 -10.38 3.82
C GLY A 74 22.88 -9.49 2.57
N GLU A 75 22.12 -9.79 1.52
CA GLU A 75 22.14 -9.06 0.26
C GLU A 75 20.97 -8.07 0.14
N ASP A 76 21.29 -6.79 -0.02
CA ASP A 76 20.33 -5.75 -0.36
C ASP A 76 20.98 -4.70 -1.27
N SER A 77 20.69 -4.78 -2.58
CA SER A 77 21.24 -3.88 -3.60
C SER A 77 20.41 -2.61 -3.81
N ARG A 78 19.37 -2.37 -3.00
CA ARG A 78 18.49 -1.21 -3.17
C ARG A 78 19.22 0.08 -2.83
N THR A 79 19.10 1.07 -3.71
CA THR A 79 19.67 2.40 -3.47
C THR A 79 18.80 3.18 -2.49
N VAL A 80 19.45 3.85 -1.53
CA VAL A 80 18.77 4.81 -0.66
C VAL A 80 18.52 6.07 -1.49
N SER A 81 17.26 6.27 -1.89
CA SER A 81 16.85 7.42 -2.70
C SER A 81 15.54 8.02 -2.18
N PRO A 82 15.35 9.35 -2.30
CA PRO A 82 14.06 9.96 -2.05
C PRO A 82 13.02 9.41 -3.02
N VAL A 83 11.90 8.89 -2.49
CA VAL A 83 10.81 8.37 -3.32
C VAL A 83 9.77 9.45 -3.55
N GLU A 84 9.45 9.71 -4.83
CA GLU A 84 8.35 10.62 -5.18
C GLU A 84 7.00 10.05 -4.75
N ARG A 85 6.17 10.90 -4.16
CA ARG A 85 4.83 10.52 -3.70
C ARG A 85 3.92 10.23 -4.89
N LYS A 86 3.35 9.02 -4.94
CA LYS A 86 2.47 8.57 -6.03
C LYS A 86 0.98 8.75 -5.76
N THR A 87 0.61 8.88 -4.49
CA THR A 87 -0.79 9.01 -4.06
C THR A 87 -0.91 9.93 -2.84
N ILE A 88 -2.05 10.62 -2.73
CA ILE A 88 -2.44 11.42 -1.56
C ILE A 88 -3.88 11.05 -1.22
N GLY A 89 -4.15 10.73 0.04
CA GLY A 89 -5.49 10.36 0.48
C GLY A 89 -5.76 10.72 1.92
N ALA A 90 -7.01 10.57 2.32
CA ALA A 90 -7.48 10.67 3.69
C ALA A 90 -8.51 9.54 3.90
N GLU A 91 -8.37 8.83 5.02
CA GLU A 91 -9.27 7.75 5.40
C GLU A 91 -9.54 7.82 6.90
N CYS A 92 -10.77 7.49 7.29
CA CYS A 92 -11.19 7.39 8.68
C CYS A 92 -11.95 6.08 8.86
N ASN A 93 -11.40 5.19 9.69
CA ASN A 93 -11.94 3.87 9.99
C ASN A 93 -12.23 3.70 11.50
N TYR A 94 -12.37 4.80 12.23
CA TYR A 94 -12.66 4.80 13.66
C TYR A 94 -13.74 5.85 13.95
N GLY A 95 -14.75 5.46 14.74
CA GLY A 95 -15.88 6.33 15.08
C GLY A 95 -16.87 6.60 13.94
N VAL A 96 -16.79 5.85 12.83
CA VAL A 96 -17.70 6.05 11.69
C VAL A 96 -19.01 5.33 11.94
N ARG A 97 -20.08 6.11 12.16
CA ARG A 97 -21.48 5.69 12.21
C ARG A 97 -22.33 6.86 11.66
N PHE A 98 -23.34 6.56 10.86
CA PHE A 98 -24.22 7.58 10.25
C PHE A 98 -25.61 7.60 10.91
N ASN A 99 -25.63 7.64 12.24
CA ASN A 99 -26.86 7.71 13.06
C ASN A 99 -27.10 9.12 13.66
N GLY A 100 -26.30 10.10 13.26
CA GLY A 100 -26.38 11.49 13.72
C GLY A 100 -26.93 12.43 12.64
N PRO A 101 -26.81 13.76 12.85
CA PRO A 101 -27.31 14.76 11.91
C PRO A 101 -26.50 14.84 10.60
N TYR A 102 -25.36 14.17 10.52
CA TYR A 102 -24.45 14.20 9.38
C TYR A 102 -24.40 12.84 8.68
N GLY A 103 -24.56 12.86 7.35
CA GLY A 103 -24.52 11.67 6.50
C GLY A 103 -23.15 11.41 5.86
N VAL A 104 -23.16 10.43 4.94
CA VAL A 104 -21.99 10.03 4.14
C VAL A 104 -21.46 11.19 3.30
N ASP A 105 -22.35 12.05 2.79
CA ASP A 105 -22.03 13.24 2.01
C ASP A 105 -21.17 14.24 2.80
N HIS A 106 -21.49 14.45 4.08
CA HIS A 106 -20.74 15.34 4.96
C HIS A 106 -19.33 14.79 5.20
N MET A 107 -19.22 13.49 5.50
CA MET A 107 -17.92 12.84 5.68
C MET A 107 -17.09 12.85 4.39
N MET A 108 -17.70 12.56 3.25
CA MET A 108 -17.05 12.58 1.93
C MET A 108 -16.49 13.98 1.62
N LYS A 109 -17.28 15.04 1.85
CA LYS A 109 -16.85 16.43 1.69
C LYS A 109 -15.69 16.79 2.63
N GLY A 110 -15.74 16.31 3.87
CA GLY A 110 -14.66 16.48 4.84
C GLY A 110 -13.35 15.84 4.38
N LEU A 111 -13.41 14.59 3.92
CA LEU A 111 -12.26 13.88 3.36
C LEU A 111 -11.70 14.57 2.11
N ALA A 112 -12.58 15.02 1.21
CA ALA A 112 -12.21 15.76 0.01
C ALA A 112 -11.45 17.05 0.31
N LYS A 113 -11.92 17.85 1.27
CA LYS A 113 -11.24 19.08 1.72
C LYS A 113 -9.87 18.79 2.34
N GLU A 114 -9.78 17.74 3.16
CA GLU A 114 -8.50 17.35 3.76
C GLU A 114 -7.49 16.89 2.69
N VAL A 115 -7.95 16.15 1.67
CA VAL A 115 -7.10 15.76 0.54
C VAL A 115 -6.67 16.95 -0.29
N GLU A 116 -7.59 17.86 -0.62
CA GLU A 116 -7.27 19.13 -1.31
C GLU A 116 -6.17 19.89 -0.56
N LYS A 117 -6.33 20.09 0.75
CA LYS A 117 -5.33 20.74 1.61
C LYS A 117 -3.97 20.03 1.56
N ARG A 118 -3.94 18.69 1.63
CA ARG A 118 -2.70 17.90 1.54
C ARG A 118 -2.02 18.03 0.18
N MET A 119 -2.82 18.10 -0.89
CA MET A 119 -2.34 18.27 -2.26
C MET A 119 -1.79 19.68 -2.50
N ASP A 120 -2.48 20.70 -1.99
CA ASP A 120 -2.05 22.10 -2.04
C ASP A 120 -0.71 22.32 -1.33
N ASN A 121 -0.55 21.75 -0.12
CA ASN A 121 0.68 21.82 0.67
C ASN A 121 1.94 21.29 -0.04
N VAL A 122 1.77 20.42 -1.04
CA VAL A 122 2.88 19.83 -1.79
C VAL A 122 2.86 20.19 -3.27
N GLY A 123 1.96 21.10 -3.68
CA GLY A 123 1.88 21.64 -5.03
C GLY A 123 1.59 20.58 -6.09
N VAL A 124 0.60 19.71 -5.87
CA VAL A 124 0.22 18.67 -6.84
C VAL A 124 -1.28 18.65 -7.14
N ARG A 125 -1.61 18.11 -8.30
CA ARG A 125 -2.97 17.78 -8.78
C ARG A 125 -3.02 16.33 -9.19
N GLY A 126 -4.21 15.72 -9.23
CA GLY A 126 -4.37 14.30 -9.57
C GLY A 126 -5.44 14.06 -10.61
N ARG A 127 -5.45 12.85 -11.18
CA ARG A 127 -6.40 12.48 -12.25
C ARG A 127 -7.35 11.35 -11.88
N ARG A 128 -7.01 10.55 -10.87
CA ARG A 128 -7.78 9.34 -10.54
C ARG A 128 -8.12 9.34 -9.07
N LEU A 129 -9.37 9.04 -8.74
CA LEU A 129 -9.87 8.91 -7.38
C LEU A 129 -10.21 7.44 -7.11
N THR A 130 -9.79 6.95 -5.95
CA THR A 130 -10.17 5.65 -5.40
C THR A 130 -10.94 5.87 -4.11
N LEU A 131 -12.18 5.38 -4.06
CA LEU A 131 -12.98 5.28 -2.85
C LEU A 131 -12.68 3.94 -2.18
N LYS A 132 -12.42 3.97 -0.88
CA LYS A 132 -12.31 2.80 0.00
C LYS A 132 -13.45 2.83 1.01
N LEU A 133 -14.03 1.67 1.27
CA LEU A 133 -15.14 1.51 2.19
C LEU A 133 -14.92 0.27 3.07
N MET A 134 -15.22 0.41 4.35
CA MET A 134 -15.31 -0.71 5.31
C MET A 134 -16.78 -0.91 5.67
N GLU A 135 -17.33 -2.07 5.33
CA GLU A 135 -18.70 -2.47 5.63
C GLU A 135 -18.68 -3.50 6.75
N ARG A 136 -19.55 -3.37 7.76
CA ARG A 136 -19.71 -4.39 8.80
C ARG A 136 -20.13 -5.72 8.17
N MET A 137 -19.47 -6.82 8.55
CA MET A 137 -19.91 -8.16 8.11
C MET A 137 -21.27 -8.48 8.75
N GLU A 138 -22.16 -9.19 8.05
CA GLU A 138 -23.53 -9.48 8.49
C GLU A 138 -23.58 -10.05 9.93
N ASP A 139 -22.74 -11.05 10.22
CA ASP A 139 -22.67 -11.74 11.51
C ASP A 139 -21.75 -11.06 12.56
N ALA A 140 -21.21 -9.88 12.26
CA ALA A 140 -20.31 -9.19 13.18
C ALA A 140 -21.08 -8.55 14.34
N LYS A 141 -20.70 -8.94 15.57
CA LYS A 141 -21.11 -8.28 16.81
C LYS A 141 -20.48 -6.89 16.93
N GLU A 142 -21.00 -6.09 17.85
CA GLU A 142 -20.41 -4.81 18.21
C GLU A 142 -18.93 -4.96 18.60
N PRO A 143 -18.04 -4.05 18.16
CA PRO A 143 -16.61 -4.19 18.33
C PRO A 143 -16.21 -4.04 19.79
N ALA A 144 -15.28 -4.88 20.24
CA ALA A 144 -14.74 -4.81 21.60
C ALA A 144 -14.03 -3.47 21.90
N LYS A 145 -13.39 -2.87 20.88
CA LYS A 145 -12.86 -1.52 20.97
C LYS A 145 -14.00 -0.53 20.78
N PHE A 146 -14.27 0.29 21.80
CA PHE A 146 -15.27 1.37 21.71
C PHE A 146 -15.05 2.19 20.44
N ASN A 147 -16.10 2.36 19.63
CA ASN A 147 -16.06 3.05 18.33
C ASN A 147 -15.09 2.46 17.29
N GLY A 148 -14.58 1.24 17.46
CA GLY A 148 -13.83 0.54 16.43
C GLY A 148 -14.68 0.26 15.18
N HIS A 149 -14.02 -0.03 14.06
CA HIS A 149 -14.72 -0.52 12.86
C HIS A 149 -15.22 -1.97 13.03
N GLY A 150 -14.51 -2.80 13.80
CA GLY A 150 -14.87 -4.19 14.02
C GLY A 150 -14.51 -5.10 12.84
N LEU A 151 -15.20 -6.24 12.74
CA LEU A 151 -15.05 -7.15 11.60
C LEU A 151 -15.79 -6.57 10.39
N CYS A 152 -15.05 -6.32 9.31
CA CYS A 152 -15.57 -5.65 8.13
C CYS A 152 -15.12 -6.33 6.84
N ASN A 153 -15.97 -6.26 5.83
CA ASN A 153 -15.58 -6.41 4.43
C ASN A 153 -14.93 -5.12 3.95
N SER A 154 -13.86 -5.23 3.17
CA SER A 154 -13.15 -4.08 2.58
C SER A 154 -13.45 -3.99 1.09
N TYR A 155 -14.01 -2.87 0.65
CA TYR A 155 -14.27 -2.61 -0.76
C TYR A 155 -13.46 -1.42 -1.26
N SER A 156 -13.15 -1.44 -2.55
CA SER A 156 -12.61 -0.27 -3.23
C SER A 156 -13.12 -0.18 -4.65
N LYS A 157 -13.43 1.04 -5.10
CA LYS A 157 -13.72 1.36 -6.50
C LYS A 157 -12.95 2.62 -6.88
N ALA A 158 -12.62 2.75 -8.15
CA ALA A 158 -11.88 3.90 -8.64
C ALA A 158 -12.47 4.41 -9.96
N CYS A 159 -12.37 5.71 -10.18
CA CYS A 159 -12.71 6.36 -11.43
C CYS A 159 -11.67 7.41 -11.79
N ASP A 160 -11.57 7.70 -13.08
CA ASP A 160 -10.89 8.90 -13.52
C ASP A 160 -11.80 10.10 -13.28
N LEU A 161 -11.18 11.22 -12.89
CA LEU A 161 -11.90 12.44 -12.57
C LEU A 161 -12.48 13.05 -13.86
N PRO A 162 -13.68 13.66 -13.79
CA PRO A 162 -14.42 14.11 -14.97
C PRO A 162 -13.75 15.27 -15.73
N CYS A 163 -12.78 15.93 -15.12
CA CYS A 163 -12.00 16.97 -15.77
C CYS A 163 -10.91 16.36 -16.67
N ASN A 164 -10.84 16.79 -17.93
CA ASN A 164 -9.75 16.40 -18.86
C ASN A 164 -8.35 16.83 -18.38
N LYS A 165 -8.25 17.61 -17.30
CA LYS A 165 -7.02 18.10 -16.68
C LYS A 165 -6.91 17.60 -15.24
N PRO A 166 -5.69 17.43 -14.69
CA PRO A 166 -5.52 17.14 -13.27
C PRO A 166 -6.18 18.22 -12.41
N THR A 167 -6.79 17.82 -11.30
CA THR A 167 -7.42 18.75 -10.35
C THR A 167 -7.02 18.45 -8.91
N ARG A 168 -7.24 19.42 -8.05
CA ARG A 168 -7.20 19.30 -6.59
C ARG A 168 -8.47 19.78 -5.91
N ASP A 169 -9.49 20.16 -6.70
CA ASP A 169 -10.74 20.74 -6.23
C ASP A 169 -11.58 19.72 -5.44
N TYR A 170 -11.83 20.03 -4.16
CA TYR A 170 -12.60 19.17 -3.28
C TYR A 170 -14.03 18.91 -3.77
N SER A 171 -14.65 19.84 -4.50
CA SER A 171 -16.03 19.70 -5.00
C SER A 171 -16.13 18.59 -6.04
N ILE A 172 -15.11 18.48 -6.91
CA ILE A 172 -15.00 17.41 -7.91
C ILE A 172 -14.75 16.07 -7.22
N PHE A 173 -13.86 16.03 -6.23
CA PHE A 173 -13.59 14.80 -5.46
C PHE A 173 -14.84 14.32 -4.71
N THR A 174 -15.60 15.24 -4.12
CA THR A 174 -16.85 14.93 -3.41
C THR A 174 -17.87 14.30 -4.37
N SER A 175 -18.11 14.94 -5.51
CA SER A 175 -19.06 14.43 -6.52
C SER A 175 -18.65 13.07 -7.08
N ALA A 176 -17.37 12.89 -7.41
CA ALA A 176 -16.85 11.63 -7.91
C ALA A 176 -16.90 10.51 -6.85
N GLY A 177 -16.54 10.83 -5.60
CA GLY A 177 -16.63 9.91 -4.47
C GLY A 177 -18.07 9.47 -4.19
N MET A 178 -19.03 10.39 -4.19
CA MET A 178 -20.45 10.05 -4.00
C MET A 178 -21.00 9.18 -5.13
N LYS A 179 -20.57 9.42 -6.38
CA LYS A 179 -20.94 8.56 -7.51
C LYS A 179 -20.40 7.13 -7.33
N LEU A 180 -19.15 6.98 -6.88
CA LEU A 180 -18.59 5.65 -6.58
C LEU A 180 -19.31 4.99 -5.40
N PHE A 181 -19.68 5.76 -4.38
CA PHE A 181 -20.42 5.27 -3.23
C PHE A 181 -21.79 4.69 -3.63
N GLN A 182 -22.56 5.42 -4.44
CA GLN A 182 -23.84 4.93 -4.97
C GLN A 182 -23.70 3.62 -5.77
N GLN A 183 -22.58 3.44 -6.47
CA GLN A 183 -22.30 2.21 -7.21
C GLN A 183 -21.90 1.04 -6.30
N MET A 184 -21.45 1.28 -5.07
CA MET A 184 -21.08 0.20 -4.15
C MET A 184 -22.30 -0.48 -3.52
N ASP A 185 -23.46 0.20 -3.50
CA ASP A 185 -24.74 -0.35 -3.02
C ASP A 185 -24.66 -0.95 -1.61
N VAL A 186 -24.10 -0.17 -0.67
CA VAL A 186 -23.88 -0.56 0.73
C VAL A 186 -24.83 0.23 1.64
N ASP A 187 -25.42 -0.45 2.62
CA ASP A 187 -26.25 0.21 3.63
C ASP A 187 -25.40 1.17 4.49
N THR A 188 -25.85 2.41 4.56
CA THR A 188 -25.28 3.46 5.41
C THR A 188 -25.15 3.06 6.88
N ALA A 189 -26.06 2.23 7.40
CA ALA A 189 -26.02 1.72 8.78
C ALA A 189 -24.82 0.79 9.02
N ASP A 190 -24.31 0.13 7.98
CA ASP A 190 -23.22 -0.83 8.04
C ASP A 190 -21.87 -0.25 7.66
N ILE A 191 -21.80 1.02 7.27
CA ILE A 191 -20.51 1.68 7.02
C ILE A 191 -19.76 1.85 8.35
N ARG A 192 -18.51 1.42 8.36
CA ARG A 192 -17.57 1.46 9.50
C ARG A 192 -16.28 2.21 9.19
N GLY A 193 -16.08 2.60 7.93
CA GLY A 193 -14.91 3.33 7.48
C GLY A 193 -15.06 3.82 6.06
N LEU A 194 -14.49 5.00 5.79
CA LEU A 194 -14.52 5.63 4.48
C LEU A 194 -13.20 6.33 4.22
N GLY A 195 -12.72 6.26 3.00
CA GLY A 195 -11.50 6.96 2.59
C GLY A 195 -11.45 7.23 1.11
N ILE A 196 -10.80 8.32 0.73
CA ILE A 196 -10.50 8.64 -0.66
C ILE A 196 -9.00 8.73 -0.86
N VAL A 197 -8.54 8.26 -2.01
CA VAL A 197 -7.14 8.33 -2.42
C VAL A 197 -7.06 8.85 -3.85
N ILE A 198 -6.28 9.89 -4.05
CA ILE A 198 -5.97 10.46 -5.35
C ILE A 198 -4.64 9.92 -5.84
N SER A 199 -4.61 9.47 -7.09
CA SER A 199 -3.42 8.96 -7.77
C SER A 199 -3.23 9.66 -9.12
N SER A 200 -2.15 9.26 -9.83
CA SER A 200 -1.71 9.92 -11.06
C SER A 200 -1.44 11.41 -10.82
N LEU A 201 -0.57 11.68 -9.83
CA LEU A 201 -0.23 13.02 -9.39
C LEU A 201 0.68 13.73 -10.41
N GLU A 202 0.46 15.03 -10.61
CA GLU A 202 1.23 15.94 -11.45
C GLU A 202 1.55 17.20 -10.63
N LYS A 203 2.79 17.69 -10.70
CA LYS A 203 3.20 18.91 -9.99
C LYS A 203 2.64 20.15 -10.67
N ASP A 204 2.30 21.15 -9.87
CA ASP A 204 1.89 22.45 -10.39
C ASP A 204 3.01 23.07 -11.23
N GLY A 205 2.66 23.60 -12.41
CA GLY A 205 3.61 24.27 -13.32
C GLY A 205 4.47 23.34 -14.18
N VAL A 206 4.33 22.02 -14.07
CA VAL A 206 5.00 21.06 -14.95
C VAL A 206 4.01 20.60 -16.03
N GLU A 207 4.15 21.12 -17.25
CA GLU A 207 3.46 20.55 -18.42
C GLU A 207 4.09 19.19 -18.73
N THR A 208 3.49 18.12 -18.23
CA THR A 208 3.94 16.77 -18.55
C THR A 208 3.60 16.43 -20.01
N ASN A 209 4.59 16.50 -20.90
CA ASN A 209 4.47 15.93 -22.24
C ASN A 209 4.24 14.43 -22.14
N GLN A 210 3.13 13.94 -22.72
CA GLN A 210 2.77 12.51 -22.71
C GLN A 210 3.84 11.61 -23.37
N SER A 211 4.69 12.18 -24.25
CA SER A 211 5.83 11.51 -24.88
C SER A 211 6.85 10.95 -23.88
N ASP A 212 7.01 11.63 -22.74
CA ASP A 212 8.11 11.36 -21.81
C ASP A 212 7.82 10.14 -20.91
N LYS A 213 6.53 9.89 -20.62
CA LYS A 213 6.09 8.72 -19.84
C LYS A 213 6.17 7.42 -20.65
N ILE A 214 5.84 7.46 -21.93
CA ILE A 214 5.93 6.30 -22.83
C ILE A 214 7.41 5.96 -23.08
N SER A 215 8.25 6.96 -23.32
CA SER A 215 9.69 6.77 -23.50
C SER A 215 10.37 6.26 -22.23
N SER A 216 10.02 6.78 -21.04
CA SER A 216 10.54 6.26 -19.77
C SER A 216 10.11 4.81 -19.51
N TRP A 217 8.86 4.45 -19.83
CA TRP A 217 8.37 3.07 -19.72
C TRP A 217 9.07 2.11 -20.71
N LEU A 218 9.28 2.54 -21.96
CA LEU A 218 10.01 1.79 -22.98
C LEU A 218 11.50 1.62 -22.62
N GLN A 219 12.10 2.58 -21.92
CA GLN A 219 13.48 2.45 -21.42
C GLN A 219 13.55 1.49 -20.23
N GLN A 220 12.55 1.50 -19.36
CA GLN A 220 12.47 0.61 -18.19
C GLN A 220 12.27 -0.86 -18.60
N SER A 221 11.52 -1.13 -19.67
CA SER A 221 11.39 -2.49 -20.24
C SER A 221 12.68 -2.99 -20.90
N LYS A 222 13.41 -2.10 -21.60
CA LYS A 222 14.74 -2.43 -22.17
C LYS A 222 15.81 -2.72 -21.12
N ALA A 223 15.78 -2.02 -19.98
CA ALA A 223 16.67 -2.31 -18.86
C ALA A 223 16.39 -3.69 -18.25
N THR A 224 15.12 -4.06 -18.11
CA THR A 224 14.71 -5.39 -17.61
C THR A 224 15.10 -6.51 -18.58
N ALA A 225 15.05 -6.27 -19.89
CA ALA A 225 15.46 -7.25 -20.91
C ALA A 225 16.98 -7.49 -20.98
N LYS A 226 17.81 -6.47 -20.71
CA LYS A 226 19.28 -6.61 -20.65
C LYS A 226 19.76 -7.44 -19.46
N VAL A 227 19.05 -7.40 -18.33
CA VAL A 227 19.39 -8.21 -17.14
C VAL A 227 19.11 -9.70 -17.38
N ASN A 228 18.10 -10.03 -18.17
CA ASN A 228 17.76 -11.42 -18.50
C ASN A 228 18.61 -12.06 -19.61
N SER A 229 19.48 -11.31 -20.29
CA SER A 229 20.32 -11.79 -21.41
C SER A 229 21.81 -11.93 -21.06
N LEU A 230 22.19 -11.63 -19.82
CA LEU A 230 23.55 -11.81 -19.28
C LEU A 230 23.63 -12.99 -18.29
N GLY A 231 22.60 -13.84 -18.25
CA GLY A 231 22.47 -14.99 -17.35
C GLY A 231 22.28 -16.33 -18.06
N ASP A 232 22.78 -16.45 -19.29
CA ASP A 232 23.01 -17.73 -19.99
C ASP A 232 24.51 -18.05 -19.99
#